data_AF-A0A8C1VIM8-F1
#
_entry.id   AF-A0A8C1VIM8-F1
#
_cell.length_a   1.000
_cell.length_b   1.000
_cell.length_c   1.000
_cell.angle_alpha   90.00
_cell.angle_beta   90.00
_cell.angle_gamma   90.00
#
_symmetry.space_group_name_H-M   'P 1'
#
loop_
_entity.id
_entity.type
_entity.pdbx_description
1 polymer ?
#
loop_
_entity_poly.entity_id
_entity_poly.type
_entity_poly.pdbx_seq_one_letter_code
_entity_poly.pdbx_strand_id
1 'polypeptide(L)'
;MATRKSGIPLSTISPKFLHANSTSHTWPFSAIAELIDNSYDPDVRARQIWIDWTRIRGLDCLSFMDNGEGLTRARLHKMLSFGFSEKKATKSHIPVGVYGNGFKSGSMRLGKDAIVFTKTRDTMSVGLLSQSYLEAIGAQRVLVPMITFRRDGHNHVADGGSLRAILTHSLFNSEKELFAELRAISAAGPTGTPPLDTHTNGWTTNGETEFDFDTDKYDILIRANISDKSNMTPESEYSLRVSRAHLARIWHAIRNIHDLVYVLLKRDKYVNWRGGDKK
;
A
#
# COMPACT_ATOMS: atom_id res chain seq x y z
N MET A 1 2.83 24.83 -5.47
CA MET A 1 2.25 24.89 -4.11
C MET A 1 2.65 26.20 -3.46
N ALA A 2 1.69 26.94 -2.89
CA ALA A 2 2.01 28.17 -2.18
C ALA A 2 2.93 27.85 -0.99
N THR A 3 4.10 28.45 -0.93
CA THR A 3 5.09 28.24 0.14
C THR A 3 4.78 29.05 1.40
N ARG A 4 3.76 29.93 1.31
CA ARG A 4 3.31 30.82 2.38
C ARG A 4 1.80 30.99 2.30
N LYS A 5 1.13 31.18 3.43
CA LYS A 5 -0.27 31.62 3.53
C LYS A 5 -0.29 32.96 4.26
N SER A 6 -0.74 34.02 3.59
CA SER A 6 -0.74 35.40 4.14
C SER A 6 0.63 35.83 4.71
N GLY A 7 1.72 35.47 4.03
CA GLY A 7 3.09 35.77 4.48
C GLY A 7 3.68 34.79 5.50
N ILE A 8 2.87 33.94 6.14
CA ILE A 8 3.32 32.94 7.12
C ILE A 8 3.93 31.74 6.39
N PRO A 9 5.18 31.33 6.69
CA PRO A 9 5.80 30.17 6.07
C PRO A 9 5.09 28.89 6.49
N LEU A 10 4.87 27.99 5.52
CA LEU A 10 4.35 26.65 5.83
C LEU A 10 5.48 25.77 6.40
N SER A 11 5.14 24.98 7.43
CA SER A 11 6.00 23.88 7.87
C SER A 11 6.11 22.84 6.75
N THR A 12 7.29 22.23 6.63
CA THR A 12 7.61 21.29 5.56
C THR A 12 8.23 20.04 6.12
N ILE A 13 8.01 18.92 5.42
CA ILE A 13 8.52 17.62 5.82
C ILE A 13 9.72 17.28 4.95
N SER A 14 10.86 17.04 5.58
CA SER A 14 12.08 16.56 4.90
C SER A 14 11.88 15.11 4.45
N PRO A 15 12.41 14.69 3.28
CA PRO A 15 12.37 13.28 2.86
C PRO A 15 12.93 12.29 3.89
N LYS A 16 13.93 12.70 4.69
CA LYS A 16 14.49 11.88 5.78
C LYS A 16 13.45 11.49 6.84
N PHE A 17 12.37 12.26 6.95
CA PHE A 17 11.28 11.95 7.86
C PHE A 17 10.53 10.67 7.46
N LEU A 18 10.52 10.27 6.18
CA LEU A 18 9.87 9.01 5.77
C LEU A 18 10.49 7.80 6.47
N HIS A 19 11.83 7.76 6.51
CA HIS A 19 12.55 6.73 7.26
C HIS A 19 12.42 6.92 8.78
N ALA A 20 12.58 8.15 9.31
CA ALA A 20 12.45 8.38 10.75
C ALA A 20 11.04 8.02 11.26
N ASN A 21 10.01 8.20 10.45
CA ASN A 21 8.64 7.85 10.77
C ASN A 21 8.39 6.34 10.71
N SER A 22 9.17 5.58 9.94
CA SER A 22 9.03 4.13 9.88
C SER A 22 9.60 3.42 11.11
N THR A 23 10.52 4.07 11.86
CA THR A 23 11.13 3.48 13.06
C THR A 23 10.17 3.36 14.24
N SER A 24 8.93 3.86 14.12
CA SER A 24 7.86 3.57 15.08
C SER A 24 7.48 2.08 15.12
N HIS A 25 7.79 1.34 14.04
CA HIS A 25 7.53 -0.09 13.92
C HIS A 25 8.81 -0.88 14.14
N THR A 26 8.99 -1.42 15.34
CA THR A 26 10.10 -2.34 15.65
C THR A 26 9.89 -3.72 15.01
N TRP A 27 8.63 -4.10 14.74
CA TRP A 27 8.26 -5.40 14.18
C TRP A 27 7.53 -5.25 12.84
N PRO A 28 7.92 -5.96 11.76
CA PRO A 28 7.32 -5.78 10.44
C PRO A 28 5.82 -6.08 10.38
N PHE A 29 5.33 -7.07 11.15
CA PHE A 29 3.90 -7.37 11.15
C PHE A 29 3.06 -6.24 11.79
N SER A 30 3.65 -5.40 12.64
CA SER A 30 2.95 -4.19 13.11
C SER A 30 2.76 -3.16 11.99
N ALA A 31 3.67 -3.11 11.01
CA ALA A 31 3.52 -2.28 9.82
C ALA A 31 2.51 -2.87 8.82
N ILE A 32 2.47 -4.20 8.68
CA ILE A 32 1.43 -4.91 7.91
C ILE A 32 0.04 -4.63 8.52
N ALA A 33 -0.08 -4.67 9.85
CA ALA A 33 -1.34 -4.43 10.55
C ALA A 33 -1.91 -3.04 10.25
N GLU A 34 -1.08 -1.98 10.19
CA GLU A 34 -1.54 -0.62 9.81
C GLU A 34 -2.16 -0.58 8.41
N LEU A 35 -1.68 -1.40 7.47
CA LEU A 35 -2.24 -1.47 6.11
C LEU A 35 -3.56 -2.26 6.09
N ILE A 36 -3.67 -3.31 6.90
CA ILE A 36 -4.93 -4.05 7.10
C ILE A 36 -5.98 -3.15 7.75
N ASP A 37 -5.61 -2.40 8.79
CA ASP A 37 -6.50 -1.49 9.52
C ASP A 37 -7.09 -0.42 8.60
N ASN A 38 -6.29 0.11 7.66
CA ASN A 38 -6.80 1.05 6.66
C ASN A 38 -7.86 0.45 5.73
N SER A 39 -7.76 -0.85 5.43
CA SER A 39 -8.75 -1.54 4.59
C SER A 39 -10.03 -1.84 5.37
N TYR A 40 -9.89 -2.17 6.66
CA TYR A 40 -11.00 -2.42 7.56
C TYR A 40 -11.84 -1.17 7.86
N ASP A 41 -11.20 0.01 7.91
CA ASP A 41 -11.84 1.23 8.38
C ASP A 41 -13.18 1.56 7.68
N PRO A 42 -14.16 2.15 8.41
CA PRO A 42 -15.55 2.31 7.95
C PRO A 42 -15.74 3.21 6.74
N ASP A 43 -14.73 4.00 6.37
CA ASP A 43 -14.70 4.84 5.18
C ASP A 43 -14.11 4.14 3.94
N VAL A 44 -13.52 2.96 4.12
CA VAL A 44 -13.04 2.06 3.06
C VAL A 44 -13.99 0.90 2.87
N ARG A 45 -14.58 0.34 3.94
CA ARG A 45 -15.64 -0.70 3.88
C ARG A 45 -15.24 -1.96 3.10
N ALA A 46 -13.96 -2.31 3.06
CA ALA A 46 -13.54 -3.55 2.42
C ALA A 46 -14.14 -4.75 3.16
N ARG A 47 -14.52 -5.76 2.38
CA ARG A 47 -14.95 -7.08 2.89
C ARG A 47 -13.86 -8.12 2.79
N GLN A 48 -12.89 -7.89 1.92
CA GLN A 48 -11.77 -8.76 1.72
C GLN A 48 -10.51 -7.91 1.53
N ILE A 49 -9.42 -8.41 2.10
CA ILE A 49 -8.08 -7.94 1.80
C ILE A 49 -7.23 -9.14 1.41
N TRP A 50 -6.48 -8.96 0.34
CA TRP A 50 -5.51 -9.90 -0.19
C TRP A 50 -4.11 -9.36 0.05
N ILE A 51 -3.32 -10.12 0.81
CA ILE A 51 -1.88 -9.87 0.93
C ILE A 51 -1.16 -10.93 0.11
N ASP A 52 -0.29 -10.45 -0.78
CA ASP A 52 0.47 -11.28 -1.70
C ASP A 52 1.91 -10.78 -1.79
N TRP A 53 2.83 -11.69 -2.08
CA TRP A 53 4.19 -11.38 -2.47
C TRP A 53 4.39 -11.74 -3.94
N THR A 54 4.97 -10.81 -4.68
CA THR A 54 5.32 -11.05 -6.08
C THR A 54 6.69 -10.45 -6.39
N ARG A 55 7.23 -10.83 -7.55
CA ARG A 55 8.48 -10.26 -8.06
C ARG A 55 8.19 -9.48 -9.34
N ILE A 56 8.31 -8.16 -9.26
CA ILE A 56 8.11 -7.26 -10.40
C ILE A 56 9.48 -6.74 -10.83
N ARG A 57 9.88 -7.02 -12.06
CA ARG A 57 11.20 -6.62 -12.62
C ARG A 57 12.39 -7.05 -11.75
N GLY A 58 12.29 -8.23 -11.14
CA GLY A 58 13.35 -8.76 -10.28
C GLY A 58 13.35 -8.22 -8.84
N LEU A 59 12.46 -7.28 -8.50
CA LEU A 59 12.32 -6.73 -7.16
C LEU A 59 11.19 -7.42 -6.41
N ASP A 60 11.45 -7.80 -5.16
CA ASP A 60 10.45 -8.35 -4.27
C ASP A 60 9.45 -7.26 -3.86
N CYS A 61 8.18 -7.55 -4.03
CA CYS A 61 7.08 -6.61 -3.85
C CYS A 61 6.00 -7.25 -2.99
N LEU A 62 5.67 -6.58 -1.88
CA LEU A 62 4.53 -6.92 -1.04
C LEU A 62 3.32 -6.12 -1.52
N SER A 63 2.25 -6.84 -1.84
CA SER A 63 1.01 -6.32 -2.38
C SER A 63 -0.10 -6.42 -1.35
N PHE A 64 -0.84 -5.33 -1.18
CA PHE A 64 -2.04 -5.25 -0.35
C PHE A 64 -3.18 -4.77 -1.24
N MET A 65 -4.16 -5.63 -1.47
CA MET A 65 -5.32 -5.31 -2.31
C MET A 65 -6.58 -5.49 -1.49
N ASP A 66 -7.46 -4.51 -1.47
CA ASP A 66 -8.77 -4.59 -0.80
C ASP A 66 -9.90 -4.30 -1.78
N ASN A 67 -11.11 -4.77 -1.49
CA ASN A 67 -12.30 -4.51 -2.30
C ASN A 67 -13.22 -3.42 -1.70
N GLY A 68 -12.63 -2.37 -1.15
CA GLY A 68 -13.34 -1.31 -0.43
C GLY A 68 -14.10 -0.30 -1.31
N GLU A 69 -13.93 0.98 -1.01
CA GLU A 69 -14.60 2.10 -1.70
C GLU A 69 -13.61 2.93 -2.54
N GLY A 70 -12.33 2.54 -2.51
CA GLY A 70 -11.25 3.29 -3.15
C GLY A 70 -11.12 4.74 -2.66
N LEU A 71 -10.29 5.51 -3.35
CA LEU A 71 -9.96 6.88 -2.97
C LEU A 71 -10.07 7.81 -4.17
N THR A 72 -10.79 8.92 -3.98
CA THR A 72 -10.71 10.04 -4.91
C THR A 72 -9.31 10.64 -4.89
N ARG A 73 -8.92 11.37 -5.93
CA ARG A 73 -7.62 12.09 -5.96
C ARG A 73 -7.37 12.90 -4.69
N ALA A 74 -8.38 13.61 -4.18
CA ALA A 74 -8.25 14.41 -2.96
C ALA A 74 -8.00 13.54 -1.72
N ARG A 75 -8.69 12.40 -1.58
CA ARG A 75 -8.47 11.45 -0.47
C ARG A 75 -7.11 10.76 -0.59
N LEU A 76 -6.68 10.38 -1.80
CA LEU A 76 -5.35 9.83 -2.04
C LEU A 76 -4.25 10.82 -1.66
N HIS A 77 -4.39 12.09 -2.04
CA HIS A 77 -3.42 13.12 -1.64
C HIS A 77 -3.33 13.28 -0.12
N LYS A 78 -4.47 13.26 0.59
CA LYS A 78 -4.50 13.28 2.06
C LYS A 78 -3.89 12.00 2.65
N MET A 79 -4.18 10.83 2.08
CA MET A 79 -3.59 9.56 2.48
C MET A 79 -2.06 9.55 2.35
N LEU A 80 -1.50 10.22 1.33
CA LEU A 80 -0.05 10.36 1.14
C LEU A 80 0.54 11.54 1.94
N SER A 81 -0.29 12.44 2.47
CA SER A 81 0.12 13.61 3.27
C SER A 81 0.02 13.36 4.78
N PHE A 82 0.94 13.89 5.57
CA PHE A 82 0.98 13.63 7.02
C PHE A 82 -0.08 14.40 7.80
N GLY A 83 -0.63 13.77 8.85
CA GLY A 83 -1.53 14.41 9.81
C GLY A 83 -2.97 14.61 9.34
N PHE A 84 -3.33 14.13 8.15
CA PHE A 84 -4.70 14.15 7.67
C PHE A 84 -5.41 12.84 8.01
N SER A 85 -6.37 12.89 8.92
CA SER A 85 -7.38 11.85 9.12
C SER A 85 -8.76 12.50 9.18
N GLU A 86 -9.66 12.05 8.32
CA GLU A 86 -11.07 12.49 8.31
C GLU A 86 -12.00 11.35 8.77
N LYS A 87 -11.42 10.30 9.34
CA LYS A 87 -12.15 9.11 9.80
C LYS A 87 -13.06 9.48 10.96
N LYS A 88 -14.35 9.23 10.79
CA LYS A 88 -15.39 9.48 11.80
C LYS A 88 -15.92 8.15 12.31
N ALA A 89 -16.09 8.05 13.63
CA ALA A 89 -16.80 6.93 14.22
C ALA A 89 -18.24 6.87 13.71
N THR A 90 -18.68 5.68 13.32
CA THR A 90 -20.09 5.37 13.09
C THR A 90 -20.64 4.65 14.31
N LYS A 91 -21.97 4.65 14.51
CA LYS A 91 -22.61 4.03 15.70
C LYS A 91 -22.25 2.55 15.91
N SER A 92 -21.85 1.84 14.85
CA SER A 92 -21.53 0.41 14.87
C SER A 92 -20.07 0.08 14.54
N HIS A 93 -19.25 1.05 14.14
CA HIS A 93 -17.86 0.81 13.71
C HIS A 93 -16.99 2.04 14.01
N ILE A 94 -16.03 1.84 14.91
CA ILE A 94 -15.03 2.84 15.32
C ILE A 94 -13.79 2.65 14.43
N PRO A 95 -13.32 3.70 13.73
CA PRO A 95 -12.12 3.60 12.92
C PRO A 95 -10.88 3.36 13.79
N VAL A 96 -9.97 2.53 13.31
CA VAL A 96 -8.68 2.25 13.92
C VAL A 96 -7.68 3.36 13.60
N GLY A 97 -7.67 3.84 12.34
CA GLY A 97 -6.70 4.83 11.86
C GLY A 97 -6.98 6.28 12.27
N VAL A 98 -6.72 6.67 13.52
CA VAL A 98 -7.04 8.04 13.99
C VAL A 98 -5.97 9.08 13.68
N TYR A 99 -4.71 8.68 13.45
CA TYR A 99 -3.57 9.61 13.39
C TYR A 99 -3.21 10.12 11.98
N GLY A 100 -3.74 9.48 10.93
CA GLY A 100 -3.36 9.82 9.55
C GLY A 100 -1.89 9.51 9.23
N ASN A 101 -1.27 8.57 9.96
CA ASN A 101 0.15 8.21 9.80
C ASN A 101 0.39 6.74 9.39
N GLY A 102 -0.53 5.82 9.71
CA GLY A 102 -0.34 4.38 9.58
C GLY A 102 0.16 3.91 8.22
N PHE A 103 -0.44 4.40 7.12
CA PHE A 103 0.04 4.08 5.77
C PHE A 103 1.50 4.49 5.56
N LYS A 104 1.91 5.70 6.00
CA LYS A 104 3.26 6.21 5.75
C LYS A 104 4.28 5.46 6.60
N SER A 105 4.04 5.32 7.90
CA SER A 105 4.95 4.60 8.79
C SER A 105 5.05 3.11 8.41
N GLY A 106 3.90 2.48 8.12
CA GLY A 106 3.83 1.08 7.74
C GLY A 106 4.49 0.79 6.39
N SER A 107 4.12 1.52 5.33
CA SER A 107 4.72 1.30 3.99
C SER A 107 6.22 1.57 3.98
N MET A 108 6.69 2.65 4.61
CA MET A 108 8.11 2.99 4.70
C MET A 108 8.91 2.05 5.61
N ARG A 109 8.23 1.28 6.49
CA ARG A 109 8.86 0.21 7.26
C ARG A 109 9.06 -1.05 6.42
N LEU A 110 8.11 -1.36 5.55
CA LEU A 110 8.10 -2.59 4.72
C LEU A 110 8.94 -2.43 3.45
N GLY A 111 9.07 -1.21 2.93
CA GLY A 111 9.79 -0.91 1.70
C GLY A 111 10.34 0.51 1.66
N LYS A 112 11.30 0.75 0.78
CA LYS A 112 11.77 2.12 0.52
C LYS A 112 10.75 2.93 -0.27
N ASP A 113 9.95 2.22 -1.07
CA ASP A 113 9.07 2.80 -2.05
C ASP A 113 7.70 2.10 -2.00
N ALA A 114 6.64 2.89 -2.14
CA ALA A 114 5.28 2.41 -2.20
C ALA A 114 4.51 3.13 -3.32
N ILE A 115 3.79 2.36 -4.12
CA ILE A 115 2.87 2.86 -5.14
C ILE A 115 1.46 2.41 -4.79
N VAL A 116 0.52 3.34 -4.85
CA VAL A 116 -0.88 3.10 -4.55
C VAL A 116 -1.67 3.29 -5.83
N PHE A 117 -2.33 2.22 -6.25
CA PHE A 117 -3.37 2.23 -7.25
C PHE A 117 -4.72 2.26 -6.53
N THR A 118 -5.63 3.12 -6.96
CA THR A 118 -6.94 3.20 -6.35
C THR A 118 -7.98 3.56 -7.38
N LYS A 119 -9.16 2.98 -7.23
CA LYS A 119 -10.27 3.18 -8.17
C LYS A 119 -11.54 3.42 -7.40
N THR A 120 -12.20 4.49 -7.76
CA THR A 120 -13.58 4.74 -7.37
C THR A 120 -14.51 4.50 -8.55
N ARG A 121 -15.81 4.67 -8.31
CA ARG A 121 -16.79 4.71 -9.40
C ARG A 121 -16.39 5.72 -10.49
N ASP A 122 -15.82 6.86 -10.13
CA ASP A 122 -15.66 7.97 -11.09
C ASP A 122 -14.22 8.14 -11.60
N THR A 123 -13.22 7.73 -10.81
CA THR A 123 -11.80 8.01 -11.09
C THR A 123 -10.90 6.85 -10.77
N MET A 124 -9.80 6.74 -11.52
CA MET A 124 -8.69 5.82 -11.23
C MET A 124 -7.44 6.64 -10.98
N SER A 125 -6.78 6.50 -9.83
CA SER A 125 -5.60 7.30 -9.50
C SER A 125 -4.42 6.42 -9.12
N VAL A 126 -3.23 6.92 -9.40
CA VAL A 126 -1.97 6.34 -8.94
C VAL A 126 -1.23 7.40 -8.13
N GLY A 127 -0.67 6.99 -7.00
CA GLY A 127 0.16 7.83 -6.16
C GLY A 127 1.46 7.12 -5.79
N LEU A 128 2.56 7.87 -5.75
CA LEU A 128 3.88 7.35 -5.40
C LEU A 128 4.40 8.03 -4.12
N LEU A 129 4.78 7.21 -3.13
CA LEU A 129 5.53 7.62 -1.95
C LEU A 129 6.86 6.85 -1.97
N SER A 130 7.93 7.52 -2.40
CA SER A 130 9.19 6.85 -2.73
C SER A 130 10.38 7.61 -2.16
N GLN A 131 11.13 6.96 -1.28
CA GLN A 131 12.40 7.47 -0.79
C GLN A 131 13.43 7.53 -1.93
N SER A 132 13.46 6.49 -2.77
CA SER A 132 14.38 6.39 -3.92
C SER A 132 14.18 7.53 -4.92
N TYR A 133 12.93 7.87 -5.24
CA TYR A 133 12.58 9.02 -6.07
C TYR A 133 13.08 10.34 -5.47
N LEU A 134 12.77 10.58 -4.18
CA LEU A 134 13.12 11.83 -3.52
C LEU A 134 14.63 12.01 -3.39
N GLU A 135 15.37 10.93 -3.13
CA GLU A 135 16.84 10.90 -3.14
C GLU A 135 17.38 11.18 -4.55
N ALA A 136 16.87 10.50 -5.57
CA ALA A 136 17.34 10.62 -6.96
C ALA A 136 17.23 12.06 -7.51
N ILE A 137 16.20 12.80 -7.09
CA ILE A 137 16.02 14.20 -7.53
C ILE A 137 16.61 15.23 -6.55
N GLY A 138 17.27 14.80 -5.47
CA GLY A 138 17.79 15.69 -4.44
C GLY A 138 16.72 16.55 -3.76
N ALA A 139 15.52 16.00 -3.55
CA ALA A 139 14.39 16.75 -3.02
C ALA A 139 14.69 17.27 -1.59
N GLN A 140 14.36 18.54 -1.33
CA GLN A 140 14.44 19.10 0.02
C GLN A 140 13.15 18.89 0.83
N ARG A 141 12.07 18.49 0.17
CA ARG A 141 10.74 18.31 0.75
C ARG A 141 10.10 17.06 0.16
N VAL A 142 9.23 16.40 0.92
CA VAL A 142 8.44 15.28 0.40
C VAL A 142 7.55 15.76 -0.74
N LEU A 143 7.75 15.17 -1.92
CA LEU A 143 6.92 15.32 -3.11
C LEU A 143 6.20 13.99 -3.35
N VAL A 144 4.91 14.05 -3.68
CA VAL A 144 4.06 12.87 -3.91
C VAL A 144 3.53 12.90 -5.35
N PRO A 145 4.23 12.30 -6.32
CA PRO A 145 3.73 12.18 -7.69
C PRO A 145 2.37 11.49 -7.69
N MET A 146 1.40 12.12 -8.36
CA MET A 146 0.04 11.60 -8.50
C MET A 146 -0.51 11.85 -9.89
N ILE A 147 -1.12 10.82 -10.45
CA ILE A 147 -1.83 10.87 -11.73
C ILE A 147 -3.26 10.36 -11.54
N THR A 148 -4.21 10.95 -12.24
CA THR A 148 -5.59 10.46 -12.27
C THR A 148 -6.04 10.23 -13.72
N PHE A 149 -6.52 9.03 -13.99
CA PHE A 149 -7.13 8.62 -15.25
C PHE A 149 -8.65 8.75 -15.15
N ARG A 150 -9.24 9.25 -16.24
CA ARG A 150 -10.66 9.12 -16.52
C ARG A 150 -10.95 7.71 -17.05
N ARG A 151 -12.23 7.32 -17.07
CA ARG A 151 -12.65 5.97 -17.52
C ARG A 151 -12.34 5.68 -18.99
N ASP A 152 -12.21 6.72 -19.83
CA ASP A 152 -11.80 6.62 -21.22
C ASP A 152 -10.30 6.35 -21.40
N GLY A 153 -9.53 6.28 -20.30
CA GLY A 153 -8.10 6.04 -20.31
C GLY A 153 -7.26 7.30 -20.48
N HIS A 154 -7.87 8.48 -20.62
CA HIS A 154 -7.13 9.74 -20.70
C HIS A 154 -6.79 10.26 -19.29
N ASN A 155 -5.55 10.70 -19.12
CA ASN A 155 -5.08 11.35 -17.91
C ASN A 155 -5.31 12.87 -17.96
N HIS A 156 -5.19 13.55 -16.81
CA HIS A 156 -5.20 15.01 -16.79
C HIS A 156 -3.84 15.57 -17.25
N VAL A 157 -3.84 16.45 -18.26
CA VAL A 157 -2.61 17.09 -18.80
C VAL A 157 -1.75 17.76 -17.71
N ALA A 158 -2.40 18.30 -16.66
CA ALA A 158 -1.74 18.92 -15.52
C ALA A 158 -0.83 17.96 -14.72
N ASP A 159 -0.99 16.64 -14.89
CA ASP A 159 -0.23 15.61 -14.19
C ASP A 159 1.05 15.16 -14.92
N GLY A 160 1.43 15.80 -16.03
CA GLY A 160 2.57 15.36 -16.85
C GLY A 160 3.91 15.24 -16.09
N GLY A 161 4.16 16.11 -15.12
CA GLY A 161 5.32 16.00 -14.23
C GLY A 161 5.26 14.78 -13.30
N SER A 162 4.09 14.50 -12.73
CA SER A 162 3.85 13.32 -11.91
C SER A 162 3.98 12.03 -12.72
N LEU A 163 3.42 11.99 -13.93
CA LEU A 163 3.50 10.83 -14.81
C LEU A 163 4.96 10.51 -15.11
N ARG A 164 5.76 11.50 -15.54
CA ARG A 164 7.18 11.29 -15.79
C ARG A 164 7.93 10.76 -14.56
N ALA A 165 7.64 11.31 -13.38
CA ALA A 165 8.26 10.83 -12.15
C ALA A 165 7.91 9.35 -11.85
N ILE A 166 6.63 8.97 -11.97
CA ILE A 166 6.18 7.58 -11.77
C ILE A 166 6.83 6.64 -12.80
N LEU A 167 6.82 7.01 -14.09
CA LEU A 167 7.36 6.15 -15.14
C LEU A 167 8.89 5.97 -15.05
N THR A 168 9.59 6.95 -14.48
CA THR A 168 11.06 6.91 -14.35
C THR A 168 11.50 6.19 -13.07
N HIS A 169 10.77 6.35 -11.97
CA HIS A 169 11.24 5.95 -10.63
C HIS A 169 10.40 4.87 -9.94
N SER A 170 9.31 4.39 -10.56
CA SER A 170 8.52 3.27 -10.03
C SER A 170 8.81 1.95 -10.73
N LEU A 171 8.14 0.87 -10.28
CA LEU A 171 8.16 -0.44 -10.95
C LEU A 171 7.52 -0.44 -12.35
N PHE A 172 6.77 0.61 -12.70
CA PHE A 172 5.96 0.67 -13.91
C PHE A 172 6.48 1.77 -14.82
N ASN A 173 6.96 1.41 -16.01
CA ASN A 173 7.70 2.32 -16.88
C ASN A 173 6.92 2.82 -18.10
N SER A 174 5.66 2.40 -18.25
CA SER A 174 4.75 2.96 -19.24
C SER A 174 3.34 3.22 -18.68
N GLU A 175 2.66 4.18 -19.27
CA GLU A 175 1.26 4.51 -18.93
C GLU A 175 0.33 3.31 -19.14
N LYS A 176 0.64 2.46 -20.12
CA LYS A 176 -0.08 1.21 -20.38
C LYS A 176 0.02 0.23 -19.21
N GLU A 177 1.17 0.12 -18.54
CA GLU A 177 1.33 -0.76 -17.37
C GLU A 177 0.49 -0.23 -16.20
N LEU A 178 0.57 1.07 -15.93
CA LEU A 178 -0.21 1.71 -14.86
C LEU A 178 -1.71 1.53 -15.08
N PHE A 179 -2.17 1.74 -16.31
CA PHE A 179 -3.57 1.55 -16.66
C PHE A 179 -4.01 0.08 -16.58
N ALA A 180 -3.12 -0.86 -16.89
CA ALA A 180 -3.42 -2.29 -16.77
C ALA A 180 -3.64 -2.70 -15.30
N GLU A 181 -2.83 -2.23 -14.35
CA GLU A 181 -3.04 -2.46 -12.92
C GLU A 181 -4.37 -1.85 -12.45
N LEU A 182 -4.67 -0.61 -12.86
CA LEU A 182 -5.96 0.04 -12.56
C LEU A 182 -7.18 -0.68 -13.14
N ARG A 183 -7.01 -1.37 -14.27
CA ARG A 183 -8.04 -2.21 -14.88
C ARG A 183 -8.18 -3.55 -14.15
N ALA A 184 -7.09 -4.12 -13.65
CA ALA A 184 -7.09 -5.37 -12.91
C ALA A 184 -7.85 -5.26 -11.57
N ILE A 185 -7.85 -4.06 -10.98
CA ILE A 185 -8.69 -3.58 -9.85
C ILE A 185 -10.19 -3.59 -10.24
N SER A 186 -10.73 -4.76 -10.57
CA SER A 186 -12.15 -4.99 -10.82
C SER A 186 -12.47 -6.42 -11.25
N ALA A 187 -11.45 -7.25 -11.51
CA ALA A 187 -11.68 -8.61 -11.99
C ALA A 187 -12.21 -9.58 -10.90
N ALA A 188 -12.36 -9.14 -9.64
CA ALA A 188 -12.65 -10.00 -8.49
C ALA A 188 -14.04 -9.78 -7.83
N GLY A 189 -14.93 -8.96 -8.40
CA GLY A 189 -16.27 -8.69 -7.84
C GLY A 189 -17.38 -9.53 -8.48
N PRO A 190 -18.46 -9.92 -7.75
CA PRO A 190 -19.67 -10.49 -8.35
C PRO A 190 -20.21 -9.58 -9.45
N THR A 191 -20.64 -10.18 -10.56
CA THR A 191 -21.23 -9.48 -11.71
C THR A 191 -22.42 -8.62 -11.28
N GLY A 192 -22.28 -7.28 -11.29
CA GLY A 192 -23.40 -6.36 -11.07
C GLY A 192 -23.09 -5.07 -10.31
N THR A 193 -21.99 -5.01 -9.54
CA THR A 193 -21.59 -3.80 -8.79
C THR A 193 -20.26 -3.27 -9.35
N PRO A 194 -20.13 -1.97 -9.66
CA PRO A 194 -18.84 -1.40 -10.07
C PRO A 194 -17.84 -1.58 -8.92
N PRO A 195 -16.69 -2.25 -9.14
CA PRO A 195 -15.69 -2.41 -8.09
C PRO A 195 -15.07 -1.06 -7.72
N LEU A 196 -14.89 -0.83 -6.43
CA LEU A 196 -14.06 0.23 -5.90
C LEU A 196 -12.99 -0.46 -5.05
N ASP A 197 -11.71 -0.28 -5.35
CA ASP A 197 -10.65 -1.07 -4.70
C ASP A 197 -9.42 -0.16 -4.48
N THR A 198 -8.58 -0.52 -3.51
CA THR A 198 -7.22 0.02 -3.39
C THR A 198 -6.21 -1.11 -3.47
N HIS A 199 -5.14 -0.89 -4.22
CA HIS A 199 -4.05 -1.82 -4.41
C HIS A 199 -2.73 -1.09 -4.16
N THR A 200 -2.06 -1.44 -3.07
CA THR A 200 -0.78 -0.90 -2.68
C THR A 200 0.30 -1.94 -2.94
N ASN A 201 1.35 -1.54 -3.64
CA ASN A 201 2.56 -2.32 -3.83
C ASN A 201 3.72 -1.60 -3.13
N GLY A 202 4.30 -2.24 -2.11
CA GLY A 202 5.53 -1.80 -1.45
C GLY A 202 6.71 -2.66 -1.88
N TRP A 203 7.87 -2.05 -2.15
CA TRP A 203 9.07 -2.78 -2.57
C TRP A 203 10.36 -2.21 -1.97
N THR A 204 11.39 -3.05 -1.99
CA THR A 204 12.76 -2.65 -1.64
C THR A 204 13.63 -2.67 -2.90
N THR A 205 14.56 -1.73 -3.01
CA THR A 205 15.49 -1.64 -4.16
C THR A 205 16.77 -2.45 -3.94
N ASN A 206 17.06 -2.86 -2.70
CA ASN A 206 18.36 -3.36 -2.28
C ASN A 206 18.39 -4.88 -1.98
N GLY A 207 17.35 -5.61 -2.39
CA GLY A 207 17.44 -7.07 -2.60
C GLY A 207 17.37 -7.98 -1.38
N GLU A 208 17.38 -7.45 -0.15
CA GLU A 208 17.16 -8.28 1.04
C GLU A 208 15.86 -7.90 1.74
N THR A 209 14.98 -8.89 1.88
CA THR A 209 13.75 -8.79 2.65
C THR A 209 13.96 -9.46 4.00
N GLU A 210 13.48 -8.86 5.08
CA GLU A 210 13.44 -9.55 6.40
C GLU A 210 12.44 -10.71 6.41
N PHE A 211 11.62 -10.83 5.37
CA PHE A 211 10.65 -11.89 5.18
C PHE A 211 11.23 -13.12 4.47
N ASP A 212 10.76 -14.30 4.87
CA ASP A 212 10.94 -15.57 4.19
C ASP A 212 9.62 -15.96 3.51
N PHE A 213 9.68 -16.08 2.19
CA PHE A 213 8.56 -16.44 1.30
C PHE A 213 8.69 -17.85 0.71
N ASP A 214 9.76 -18.57 1.08
CA ASP A 214 10.15 -19.86 0.50
C ASP A 214 9.78 -21.03 1.42
N THR A 215 9.89 -20.85 2.75
CA THR A 215 9.65 -21.91 3.74
C THR A 215 8.20 -22.41 3.78
N ASP A 216 7.20 -21.52 3.87
CA ASP A 216 5.77 -21.86 3.73
C ASP A 216 5.18 -21.02 2.59
N LYS A 217 4.71 -21.69 1.52
CA LYS A 217 4.16 -21.03 0.33
C LYS A 217 2.84 -20.31 0.59
N TYR A 218 2.19 -20.57 1.72
CA TYR A 218 0.95 -19.96 2.16
C TYR A 218 1.14 -19.15 3.45
N ASP A 219 2.35 -18.67 3.72
CA ASP A 219 2.64 -17.77 4.82
C ASP A 219 3.70 -16.72 4.43
N ILE A 220 3.73 -15.64 5.21
CA ILE A 220 4.83 -14.67 5.18
C ILE A 220 5.54 -14.81 6.51
N LEU A 221 6.77 -15.31 6.49
CA LEU A 221 7.54 -15.57 7.71
C LEU A 221 8.61 -14.51 7.93
N ILE A 222 9.14 -14.37 9.15
CA ILE A 222 10.28 -13.47 9.46
C ILE A 222 11.59 -14.29 9.54
N ARG A 223 12.59 -13.97 8.71
CA ARG A 223 13.86 -14.71 8.58
C ARG A 223 14.64 -14.85 9.89
N ALA A 224 14.80 -13.76 10.65
CA ALA A 224 15.63 -13.75 11.86
C ALA A 224 15.16 -14.75 12.93
N ASN A 225 13.86 -15.04 12.99
CA ASN A 225 13.28 -15.99 13.94
C ASN A 225 13.38 -17.45 13.45
N ILE A 226 13.66 -17.69 12.17
CA ILE A 226 13.83 -19.03 11.57
C ILE A 226 15.26 -19.54 11.79
N SER A 227 16.26 -18.65 11.86
CA SER A 227 17.62 -19.04 12.26
C SER A 227 17.71 -19.37 13.74
N ASP A 228 16.93 -18.68 14.58
CA ASP A 228 16.81 -18.92 16.02
C ASP A 228 15.74 -19.98 16.35
N LYS A 229 15.78 -21.13 15.64
CA LYS A 229 14.99 -22.34 15.96
C LYS A 229 15.45 -23.00 17.28
N SER A 230 15.64 -22.21 18.33
CA SER A 230 15.49 -22.73 19.68
C SER A 230 14.01 -23.06 19.86
N ASN A 231 13.68 -24.22 20.43
CA ASN A 231 12.31 -24.75 20.55
C ASN A 231 11.36 -23.92 21.46
N MET A 232 11.60 -22.62 21.66
CA MET A 232 10.90 -21.76 22.61
C MET A 232 10.25 -20.51 22.00
N THR A 233 10.49 -20.15 20.73
CA THR A 233 9.82 -19.01 20.08
C THR A 233 8.42 -19.39 19.58
N PRO A 234 7.34 -18.72 20.05
CA PRO A 234 5.98 -19.01 19.58
C PRO A 234 5.81 -18.72 18.09
N GLU A 235 5.04 -19.56 17.37
CA GLU A 235 4.76 -19.38 15.93
C GLU A 235 4.17 -18.00 15.60
N SER A 236 3.38 -17.42 16.52
CA SER A 236 2.81 -16.08 16.37
C SER A 236 3.84 -14.95 16.26
N GLU A 237 5.10 -15.18 16.66
CA GLU A 237 6.20 -14.20 16.58
C GLU A 237 6.87 -14.17 15.21
N TYR A 238 6.65 -15.18 14.36
CA TYR A 238 7.33 -15.26 13.06
C TYR A 238 6.43 -15.64 11.89
N SER A 239 5.23 -16.17 12.11
CA SER A 239 4.22 -16.46 11.08
C SER A 239 3.17 -15.36 11.04
N LEU A 240 2.94 -14.77 9.86
CA LEU A 240 1.87 -13.77 9.68
C LEU A 240 0.50 -14.42 9.86
N ARG A 241 0.30 -15.64 9.33
CA ARG A 241 -0.95 -16.40 9.44
C ARG A 241 -1.34 -16.68 10.90
N VAL A 242 -0.36 -16.95 11.76
CA VAL A 242 -0.58 -17.31 13.18
C VAL A 242 -0.41 -16.11 14.12
N SER A 243 0.01 -14.95 13.61
CA SER A 243 0.24 -13.74 14.40
C SER A 243 -1.03 -13.24 15.10
N ARG A 244 -1.29 -13.76 16.31
CA ARG A 244 -2.48 -13.41 17.11
C ARG A 244 -2.34 -12.06 17.79
N ALA A 245 -1.14 -11.63 18.20
CA ALA A 245 -0.99 -10.43 19.04
C ALA A 245 -1.45 -9.13 18.35
N HIS A 246 -1.29 -9.03 17.03
CA HIS A 246 -1.67 -7.84 16.25
C HIS A 246 -2.89 -8.05 15.37
N LEU A 247 -3.12 -9.28 14.88
CA LEU A 247 -4.44 -9.62 14.34
C LEU A 247 -5.50 -9.62 15.44
N ALA A 248 -5.18 -9.69 16.74
CA ALA A 248 -6.16 -9.61 17.85
C ALA A 248 -6.91 -8.28 17.91
N ARG A 249 -6.32 -7.16 17.47
CA ARG A 249 -7.06 -5.88 17.38
C ARG A 249 -8.14 -5.96 16.30
N ILE A 250 -7.78 -6.56 15.17
CA ILE A 250 -8.70 -6.95 14.10
C ILE A 250 -9.68 -8.03 14.59
N TRP A 251 -9.24 -9.01 15.39
CA TRP A 251 -10.03 -10.15 15.91
C TRP A 251 -11.06 -9.74 16.98
N HIS A 252 -10.73 -8.74 17.81
CA HIS A 252 -11.65 -8.15 18.78
C HIS A 252 -12.66 -7.21 18.11
N ALA A 253 -12.30 -6.56 16.99
CA ALA A 253 -13.25 -5.85 16.13
C ALA A 253 -14.13 -6.84 15.31
N ILE A 254 -13.58 -8.00 14.94
CA ILE A 254 -14.25 -9.10 14.22
C ILE A 254 -15.16 -9.95 15.13
N ARG A 255 -14.96 -9.96 16.46
CA ARG A 255 -15.83 -10.72 17.39
C ARG A 255 -17.32 -10.37 17.32
N ASN A 256 -17.66 -9.23 16.72
CA ASN A 256 -19.06 -8.85 16.45
C ASN A 256 -19.46 -8.89 14.97
N ILE A 257 -18.56 -9.14 14.02
CA ILE A 257 -18.86 -9.00 12.60
C ILE A 257 -18.07 -10.02 11.74
N HIS A 258 -18.80 -10.83 10.98
CA HIS A 258 -18.32 -11.79 9.97
C HIS A 258 -17.75 -11.14 8.67
N ASP A 259 -17.48 -9.82 8.63
CA ASP A 259 -17.46 -9.07 7.36
C ASP A 259 -16.09 -8.85 6.69
N LEU A 260 -14.95 -8.90 7.39
CA LEU A 260 -13.62 -8.77 6.77
C LEU A 260 -12.87 -10.11 6.75
N VAL A 261 -12.72 -10.69 5.56
CA VAL A 261 -11.91 -11.90 5.34
C VAL A 261 -10.53 -11.51 4.86
N TYR A 262 -9.53 -11.80 5.67
CA TYR A 262 -8.13 -11.73 5.27
C TYR A 262 -7.74 -12.98 4.50
N VAL A 263 -7.22 -12.82 3.29
CA VAL A 263 -6.76 -13.91 2.44
C VAL A 263 -5.30 -13.71 2.10
N LEU A 264 -4.44 -14.63 2.54
CA LEU A 264 -3.10 -14.70 1.99
C LEU A 264 -3.18 -15.40 0.63
N LEU A 265 -2.86 -14.68 -0.44
CA LEU A 265 -2.75 -15.25 -1.77
C LEU A 265 -1.28 -15.31 -2.15
N LYS A 266 -0.91 -16.35 -2.90
CA LYS A 266 0.27 -16.32 -3.77
C LYS A 266 -0.20 -16.42 -5.21
N ARG A 267 0.06 -15.41 -6.04
CA ARG A 267 0.03 -15.63 -7.49
C ARG A 267 1.23 -16.50 -7.87
N ASP A 268 1.00 -17.81 -7.97
CA ASP A 268 1.88 -18.71 -8.73
C ASP A 268 1.80 -18.31 -10.20
N LYS A 269 2.63 -17.35 -10.58
CA LYS A 269 3.12 -17.10 -11.93
C LYS A 269 4.21 -16.07 -11.80
N TYR A 270 5.40 -16.42 -12.30
CA TYR A 270 6.18 -15.46 -13.05
C TYR A 270 5.20 -14.69 -13.94
N VAL A 271 4.81 -13.46 -13.54
CA VAL A 271 4.31 -12.51 -14.51
C VAL A 271 5.56 -12.16 -15.29
N ASN A 272 5.87 -13.02 -16.25
CA ASN A 272 6.55 -12.61 -17.46
C ASN A 272 5.75 -11.41 -17.94
N TRP A 273 6.26 -10.23 -17.64
CA TRP A 273 5.84 -8.98 -18.25
C TRP A 273 6.29 -9.08 -19.72
N ARG A 274 5.69 -9.99 -20.47
CA ARG A 274 5.97 -10.28 -21.87
C ARG A 274 4.79 -9.76 -22.67
N GLY A 275 4.83 -8.46 -22.95
CA GLY A 275 4.61 -8.05 -24.33
C GLY A 275 5.86 -8.43 -25.11
N GLY A 276 5.77 -9.46 -25.95
CA GLY A 276 6.86 -9.94 -26.79
C GLY A 276 6.47 -11.24 -27.48
N ASP A 277 6.08 -11.10 -28.74
CA ASP A 277 5.59 -12.09 -29.72
C ASP A 277 6.08 -13.55 -29.59
N LYS A 278 5.15 -14.48 -29.83
CA LYS A 278 5.15 -15.47 -30.94
C LYS A 278 4.21 -16.65 -30.65
N LYS A 279 3.04 -16.68 -31.30
CA LYS A 279 2.72 -17.58 -32.42
C LYS A 279 1.41 -17.14 -33.04
#